data_AF-A0A7S4IVC5-F1
#
_entry.id   AF-A0A7S4IVC5-F1
#
_cell.length_a   1.000
_cell.length_b   1.000
_cell.length_c   1.000
_cell.angle_alpha   90.00
_cell.angle_beta   90.00
_cell.angle_gamma   90.00
#
_symmetry.space_group_name_H-M   'P 1'
#
loop_
_entity.id
_entity.type
_entity.pdbx_description
1 polymer ?
#
loop_
_entity_poly.entity_id
_entity_poly.type
_entity_poly.pdbx_seq_one_letter_code
_entity_poly.pdbx_strand_id
1 'polypeptide(L)'
;MAAPSVSFPGAEEEKDFLRRVEEGLGTARSDDAESVDSNFDSNSPVKLNRGSSSILATLACQKYDAGEIRAEFKTYQSMLPKPDELLQEQHSFTTLREMIAQDDIKLPRFLKYDVEGGIKPHHALCSLLLGDTAEESKKTCAESWRSCLVNTLFFGYLHPQLNHPADFIRDQFNRVAHSIPTEVVTPQKLRKKIKNEGLPVPNYFLDPEDHKQFPPHIALLVILQDGEKESRHLERLLYRIVFSLFAFLAVILRMVLEVIGGAGAIWGGSEVFTLRHDGNKELWRWLSVFVGVLCLLRFFTVTAPQQEDEGDILGPAGPWSLRLPVRLRAVAEHPFHYFVRALPPSALNK
;
A
#
# COMPACT_ATOMS: atom_id res chain seq x y z
N MET A 1 39.42 45.03 12.21
CA MET A 1 39.13 43.59 12.01
C MET A 1 38.11 43.48 10.89
N ALA A 2 38.57 43.12 9.69
CA ALA A 2 37.71 42.96 8.52
C ALA A 2 37.19 41.50 8.49
N ALA A 3 35.88 41.34 8.32
CA ALA A 3 35.24 40.04 8.21
C ALA A 3 35.55 39.40 6.85
N PRO A 4 35.73 38.07 6.77
CA PRO A 4 35.99 37.39 5.51
C PRO A 4 34.72 37.36 4.65
N SER A 5 34.85 37.81 3.40
CA SER A 5 33.81 37.70 2.38
C SER A 5 33.69 36.24 1.93
N VAL A 6 32.56 35.61 2.22
CA VAL A 6 32.22 34.27 1.72
C VAL A 6 31.67 34.42 0.31
N SER A 7 32.43 33.97 -0.69
CA SER A 7 32.00 33.86 -2.08
C SER A 7 31.14 32.61 -2.25
N PHE A 8 29.86 32.79 -2.58
CA PHE A 8 28.99 31.68 -2.96
C PHE A 8 29.34 31.19 -4.38
N PRO A 9 29.33 29.87 -4.65
CA PRO A 9 29.55 29.33 -5.98
C PRO A 9 28.50 29.88 -6.94
N GLY A 10 28.99 30.44 -8.05
CA GLY A 10 28.17 31.15 -9.03
C GLY A 10 27.28 30.21 -9.83
N ALA A 11 26.18 30.78 -10.34
CA ALA A 11 25.13 30.16 -11.16
C ALA A 11 25.62 29.39 -12.42
N GLU A 12 26.92 29.33 -12.69
CA GLU A 12 27.48 28.44 -13.71
C GLU A 12 27.59 27.00 -13.25
N GLU A 13 27.85 26.74 -11.96
CA GLU A 13 27.98 25.36 -11.44
C GLU A 13 26.62 24.63 -11.43
N GLU A 14 25.53 25.36 -11.24
CA GLU A 14 24.16 24.85 -11.33
C GLU A 14 23.78 24.48 -12.78
N LYS A 15 24.23 25.26 -13.76
CA LYS A 15 24.01 24.95 -15.19
C LYS A 15 24.81 23.74 -15.64
N ASP A 16 26.03 23.58 -15.12
CA ASP A 16 26.88 22.44 -15.45
C ASP A 16 26.36 21.14 -14.79
N PHE A 17 25.77 21.25 -13.59
CA PHE A 17 25.06 20.14 -12.95
C PHE A 17 23.80 19.73 -13.72
N LEU A 18 22.96 20.69 -14.13
CA LEU A 18 21.75 20.41 -14.91
C LEU A 18 22.08 19.82 -16.30
N ARG A 19 23.15 20.29 -16.95
CA ARG A 19 23.61 19.72 -18.23
C ARG A 19 24.09 18.26 -18.06
N ARG A 20 24.77 17.91 -16.96
CA ARG A 20 25.16 16.52 -16.67
C ARG A 20 23.97 15.62 -16.35
N VAL A 21 22.91 16.16 -15.75
CA VAL A 21 21.67 15.43 -15.50
C VAL A 21 20.91 15.18 -16.81
N GLU A 22 20.86 16.15 -17.73
CA GLU A 22 20.26 15.96 -19.06
C GLU A 22 21.07 15.01 -19.95
N GLU A 23 22.40 15.10 -19.93
CA GLU A 23 23.27 14.21 -20.71
C GLU A 23 23.30 12.77 -20.14
N GLY A 24 23.07 12.60 -18.84
CA GLY A 24 22.90 11.28 -18.20
C GLY A 24 21.57 10.59 -18.49
N LEU A 25 20.53 11.33 -18.91
CA LEU A 25 19.23 10.78 -19.30
C LEU A 25 19.14 10.40 -20.79
N GLY A 26 20.13 10.81 -21.59
CA GLY A 26 20.06 10.80 -23.06
C GLY A 26 20.69 9.62 -23.77
N THR A 27 20.71 8.40 -23.21
CA THR A 27 21.06 7.16 -23.96
C THR A 27 20.41 5.92 -23.32
N ALA A 28 19.13 5.99 -22.98
CA ALA A 28 18.33 4.78 -22.83
C ALA A 28 18.05 4.23 -24.24
N ARG A 29 18.92 3.32 -24.68
CA ARG A 29 18.75 2.47 -25.85
C ARG A 29 17.39 1.77 -25.72
N SER A 30 16.44 2.16 -26.55
CA SER A 30 15.16 1.48 -26.73
C SER A 30 15.42 0.15 -27.46
N ASP A 31 16.02 -0.80 -26.74
CA ASP A 31 15.85 -2.20 -27.08
C ASP A 31 14.46 -2.55 -26.54
N ASP A 32 13.48 -2.59 -27.45
CA ASP A 32 12.13 -3.07 -27.23
C ASP A 32 12.19 -4.54 -26.78
N ALA A 33 12.52 -4.76 -25.51
CA ALA A 33 12.26 -6.01 -24.84
C ALA A 33 10.75 -6.05 -24.61
N GLU A 34 10.04 -6.72 -25.52
CA GLU A 34 8.68 -7.20 -25.29
C GLU A 34 8.56 -7.63 -23.83
N SER A 35 7.68 -7.00 -23.06
CA SER A 35 7.45 -7.37 -21.66
C SER A 35 6.70 -8.71 -21.62
N VAL A 36 7.45 -9.80 -21.78
CA VAL A 36 7.02 -11.21 -21.80
C VAL A 36 6.69 -11.68 -20.38
N ASP A 37 5.76 -11.02 -19.68
CA ASP A 37 5.41 -11.41 -18.29
C ASP A 37 3.91 -11.41 -17.95
N SER A 38 3.06 -11.11 -18.93
CA SER A 38 1.68 -11.58 -18.85
C SER A 38 1.56 -12.78 -19.78
N ASN A 39 0.94 -13.85 -19.30
CA ASN A 39 0.70 -15.08 -20.04
C ASN A 39 -0.29 -14.84 -21.21
N PHE A 40 0.11 -14.01 -22.16
CA PHE A 40 -0.71 -13.39 -23.19
C PHE A 40 -0.05 -13.62 -24.55
N ASP A 41 -0.19 -14.85 -25.05
CA ASP A 41 0.02 -15.12 -26.46
C ASP A 41 -1.34 -14.91 -27.16
N SER A 42 -1.71 -13.65 -27.40
CA SER A 42 -3.02 -13.33 -27.99
C SER A 42 -3.08 -13.50 -29.50
N ASN A 43 -1.98 -13.80 -30.18
CA ASN A 43 -1.96 -13.80 -31.64
C ASN A 43 -1.13 -14.91 -32.31
N SER A 44 -0.65 -15.95 -31.60
CA SER A 44 -0.15 -17.12 -32.32
C SER A 44 -1.33 -17.87 -32.96
N PRO A 45 -1.44 -17.95 -34.31
CA PRO A 45 -2.45 -18.78 -34.94
C PRO A 45 -2.00 -20.23 -34.81
N VAL A 46 -2.16 -20.79 -33.61
CA VAL A 46 -2.01 -22.22 -33.39
C VAL A 46 -3.05 -22.88 -34.27
N LYS A 47 -2.60 -23.56 -35.33
CA LYS A 47 -3.43 -24.43 -36.16
C LYS A 47 -4.03 -25.51 -35.26
N LEU A 48 -5.21 -25.23 -34.74
CA LEU A 48 -5.97 -26.10 -33.85
C LEU A 48 -6.30 -27.37 -34.60
N ASN A 49 -5.53 -28.42 -34.32
CA ASN A 49 -5.79 -29.75 -34.82
C ASN A 49 -7.16 -30.18 -34.28
N ARG A 50 -8.05 -30.64 -35.18
CA ARG A 50 -9.50 -30.84 -34.99
C ARG A 50 -9.89 -31.91 -33.94
N GLY A 51 -8.93 -32.42 -33.16
CA GLY A 51 -9.13 -33.40 -32.08
C GLY A 51 -9.09 -32.82 -30.65
N SER A 52 -8.89 -31.51 -30.46
CA SER A 52 -8.71 -30.89 -29.12
C SER A 52 -10.03 -30.53 -28.39
N SER A 53 -11.19 -30.74 -29.01
CA SER A 53 -12.51 -30.46 -28.42
C SER A 53 -12.79 -31.28 -27.14
N SER A 54 -12.11 -32.41 -26.93
CA SER A 54 -12.23 -33.21 -25.72
C SER A 54 -11.43 -32.68 -24.52
N ILE A 55 -10.37 -31.89 -24.73
CA ILE A 55 -9.52 -31.37 -23.64
C ILE A 55 -10.05 -30.02 -23.14
N LEU A 56 -10.58 -29.20 -24.06
CA LEU A 56 -11.27 -27.95 -23.76
C LEU A 56 -12.54 -28.16 -22.90
N ALA A 57 -13.25 -29.28 -23.09
CA ALA A 57 -14.42 -29.64 -22.29
C ALA A 57 -14.06 -30.10 -20.86
N THR A 58 -12.91 -30.75 -20.67
CA THR A 58 -12.46 -31.22 -19.35
C THR A 58 -11.88 -30.09 -18.50
N LEU A 59 -11.26 -29.08 -19.13
CA LEU A 59 -10.78 -27.87 -18.45
C LEU A 59 -11.91 -26.89 -18.10
N ALA A 60 -13.05 -26.95 -18.80
CA ALA A 60 -14.17 -26.03 -18.59
C ALA A 60 -14.99 -26.30 -17.30
N CYS A 61 -14.76 -27.40 -16.57
CA CYS A 61 -15.67 -27.80 -15.49
C CYS A 61 -15.00 -28.21 -14.17
N GLN A 62 -13.67 -28.18 -14.05
CA GLN A 62 -13.05 -28.41 -12.74
C GLN A 62 -13.04 -27.08 -11.97
N LYS A 63 -14.09 -26.88 -11.18
CA LYS A 63 -14.22 -25.75 -10.25
C LYS A 63 -13.00 -25.77 -9.32
N TYR A 64 -12.05 -24.89 -9.57
CA TYR A 64 -10.82 -24.80 -8.78
C TYR A 64 -11.18 -24.17 -7.43
N ASP A 65 -11.33 -25.05 -6.44
CA ASP A 65 -11.78 -24.68 -5.09
C ASP A 65 -10.67 -23.96 -4.31
N ALA A 66 -11.04 -23.00 -3.47
CA ALA A 66 -10.10 -22.26 -2.64
C ALA A 66 -9.31 -23.19 -1.69
N GLY A 67 -9.93 -24.28 -1.23
CA GLY A 67 -9.27 -25.31 -0.43
C GLY A 67 -8.15 -26.03 -1.18
N GLU A 68 -8.38 -26.38 -2.46
CA GLU A 68 -7.35 -27.01 -3.30
C GLU A 68 -6.18 -26.05 -3.56
N ILE A 69 -6.45 -24.77 -3.83
CA ILE A 69 -5.41 -23.74 -4.03
C ILE A 69 -4.52 -23.64 -2.81
N ARG A 70 -5.12 -23.57 -1.61
CA ARG A 70 -4.37 -23.47 -0.35
C ARG A 70 -3.56 -24.74 -0.07
N ALA A 71 -4.13 -25.92 -0.37
CA ALA A 71 -3.44 -27.20 -0.20
C ALA A 71 -2.23 -27.32 -1.15
N GLU A 72 -2.39 -26.93 -2.42
CA GLU A 72 -1.27 -26.85 -3.37
C GLU A 72 -0.25 -25.82 -2.88
N PHE A 73 -0.67 -24.62 -2.49
CA PHE A 73 0.25 -23.59 -2.03
C PHE A 73 1.13 -24.03 -0.85
N LYS A 74 0.55 -24.76 0.10
CA LYS A 74 1.24 -25.23 1.30
C LYS A 74 2.48 -26.08 0.98
N THR A 75 2.54 -26.74 -0.18
CA THR A 75 3.73 -27.51 -0.57
C THR A 75 4.92 -26.65 -1.00
N TYR A 76 4.69 -25.42 -1.46
CA TYR A 76 5.75 -24.52 -1.97
C TYR A 76 6.12 -23.41 -0.98
N GLN A 77 5.33 -23.25 0.07
CA GLN A 77 5.41 -22.11 0.98
C GLN A 77 6.79 -21.91 1.60
N SER A 78 7.54 -22.99 1.87
CA SER A 78 8.89 -22.91 2.45
C SER A 78 9.97 -22.44 1.48
N MET A 79 9.73 -22.51 0.17
CA MET A 79 10.69 -22.12 -0.88
C MET A 79 10.47 -20.70 -1.37
N LEU A 80 9.23 -20.22 -1.25
CA LEU A 80 8.89 -18.90 -1.75
C LEU A 80 9.57 -17.81 -0.90
N PRO A 81 10.06 -16.73 -1.54
CA PRO A 81 10.56 -15.57 -0.84
C PRO A 81 9.50 -14.99 0.10
N LYS A 82 9.93 -14.17 1.06
CA LYS A 82 8.98 -13.51 1.96
C LYS A 82 8.04 -12.59 1.15
N PRO A 83 6.80 -12.35 1.62
CA PRO A 83 5.87 -11.46 0.92
C PRO A 83 6.47 -10.08 0.62
N ASP A 84 7.28 -9.55 1.53
CA ASP A 84 7.90 -8.23 1.37
C ASP A 84 8.97 -8.22 0.26
N GLU A 85 9.67 -9.35 0.06
CA GLU A 85 10.66 -9.54 -1.03
C GLU A 85 9.91 -9.74 -2.35
N LEU A 86 8.83 -10.54 -2.36
CA LEU A 86 7.96 -10.72 -3.51
C LEU A 86 7.40 -9.40 -4.05
N LEU A 87 7.06 -8.47 -3.15
CA LEU A 87 6.57 -7.13 -3.49
C LEU A 87 7.67 -6.19 -4.01
N GLN A 88 8.90 -6.35 -3.52
CA GLN A 88 10.03 -5.45 -3.87
C GLN A 88 10.73 -5.87 -5.14
N GLU A 89 10.99 -7.15 -5.32
CA GLU A 89 11.81 -7.67 -6.42
C GLU A 89 10.99 -7.89 -7.69
N GLN A 90 9.67 -7.71 -7.63
CA GLN A 90 8.74 -7.94 -8.75
C GLN A 90 9.09 -9.24 -9.49
N HIS A 91 9.32 -10.33 -8.75
CA HIS A 91 9.76 -11.58 -9.37
C HIS A 91 8.84 -11.91 -10.53
N SER A 92 9.45 -12.07 -11.71
CA SER A 92 8.72 -12.46 -12.89
C SER A 92 8.07 -13.82 -12.67
N PHE A 93 7.03 -14.08 -13.44
CA PHE A 93 6.38 -15.38 -13.44
C PHE A 93 7.37 -16.50 -13.77
N THR A 94 8.32 -16.21 -14.67
CA THR A 94 9.39 -17.12 -15.09
C THR A 94 10.36 -17.44 -13.96
N THR A 95 10.81 -16.45 -13.19
CA THR A 95 11.73 -16.66 -12.07
C THR A 95 11.11 -17.55 -11.00
N LEU A 96 9.84 -17.30 -10.62
CA LEU A 96 9.15 -18.13 -9.63
C LEU A 96 9.02 -19.59 -10.11
N ARG A 97 8.75 -19.77 -11.40
CA ARG A 97 8.66 -21.09 -12.01
C ARG A 97 10.01 -21.81 -12.03
N GLU A 98 11.10 -21.11 -12.37
CA GLU A 98 12.46 -21.67 -12.37
C GLU A 98 12.91 -22.08 -10.97
N MET A 99 12.63 -21.25 -9.95
CA MET A 99 12.92 -21.57 -8.55
C MET A 99 12.24 -22.87 -8.12
N ILE A 100 10.95 -23.04 -8.42
CA ILE A 100 10.21 -24.25 -8.06
C ILE A 100 10.66 -25.46 -8.87
N ALA A 101 11.00 -25.26 -10.15
CA ALA A 101 11.49 -26.32 -11.02
C ALA A 101 12.88 -26.83 -10.59
N GLN A 102 13.72 -25.97 -10.00
CA GLN A 102 15.05 -26.32 -9.52
C GLN A 102 15.00 -27.33 -8.35
N ASP A 103 13.93 -27.31 -7.55
CA ASP A 103 13.73 -28.20 -6.40
C ASP A 103 13.03 -29.52 -6.75
N ASP A 104 12.84 -29.83 -8.05
CA ASP A 104 12.15 -31.03 -8.57
C ASP A 104 10.71 -31.21 -8.03
N ILE A 105 10.05 -30.09 -7.73
CA ILE A 105 8.69 -30.10 -7.22
C ILE A 105 7.71 -29.88 -8.37
N LYS A 106 6.65 -30.68 -8.39
CA LYS A 106 5.55 -30.54 -9.37
C LYS A 106 5.07 -29.09 -9.35
N LEU A 107 5.07 -28.39 -10.49
CA LEU A 107 4.58 -27.01 -10.56
C LEU A 107 3.09 -26.89 -10.13
N PRO A 108 2.71 -25.84 -9.38
CA PRO A 108 1.30 -25.60 -9.04
C PRO A 108 0.51 -25.17 -10.27
N ARG A 109 -0.81 -25.43 -10.29
CA ARG A 109 -1.63 -25.16 -11.49
C ARG A 109 -1.67 -23.68 -11.88
N PHE A 110 -1.57 -22.76 -10.92
CA PHE A 110 -1.55 -21.33 -11.20
C PHE A 110 -0.21 -20.80 -11.75
N LEU A 111 0.86 -21.60 -11.72
CA LEU A 111 2.17 -21.28 -12.35
C LEU A 111 2.43 -22.08 -13.63
N LYS A 112 1.48 -22.92 -14.04
CA LYS A 112 1.53 -23.63 -15.31
C LYS A 112 1.05 -22.72 -16.44
N TYR A 113 1.60 -22.95 -17.63
CA TYR A 113 1.09 -22.30 -18.84
C TYR A 113 -0.28 -22.86 -19.19
N ASP A 114 -1.10 -22.08 -19.93
CA ASP A 114 -2.44 -22.53 -20.37
C ASP A 114 -2.36 -23.87 -21.14
N VAL A 115 -1.29 -24.08 -21.93
CA VAL A 115 -1.02 -25.33 -22.66
C VAL A 115 -0.72 -26.54 -21.77
N GLU A 116 -0.32 -26.31 -20.52
CA GLU A 116 0.00 -27.35 -19.53
C GLU A 116 -1.21 -27.66 -18.61
N GLY A 117 -2.39 -27.12 -18.94
CA GLY A 117 -3.56 -27.15 -18.06
C GLY A 117 -3.43 -26.18 -16.89
N GLY A 118 -2.68 -25.10 -17.06
CA GLY A 118 -2.57 -24.03 -16.09
C GLY A 118 -3.85 -23.23 -15.94
N ILE A 119 -3.98 -22.57 -14.79
CA ILE A 119 -5.10 -21.68 -14.49
C ILE A 119 -4.55 -20.27 -14.45
N LYS A 120 -5.23 -19.34 -15.11
CA LYS A 120 -4.80 -17.94 -15.11
C LYS A 120 -4.77 -17.41 -13.66
N PRO A 121 -3.68 -16.75 -13.24
CA PRO A 121 -3.54 -16.27 -11.87
C PRO A 121 -4.70 -15.40 -11.38
N HIS A 122 -5.28 -14.57 -12.26
CA HIS A 122 -6.47 -13.77 -11.92
C HIS A 122 -7.68 -14.62 -11.51
N HIS A 123 -7.91 -15.75 -12.17
CA HIS A 123 -9.03 -16.64 -11.83
C HIS A 123 -8.79 -17.33 -10.50
N ALA A 124 -7.57 -17.83 -10.26
CA ALA A 124 -7.19 -18.40 -8.96
C ALA A 124 -7.33 -17.37 -7.83
N LEU A 125 -6.89 -16.13 -8.05
CA LEU A 125 -7.02 -15.02 -7.10
C LEU A 125 -8.49 -14.69 -6.79
N CYS A 126 -9.34 -14.58 -7.81
CA CYS A 126 -10.77 -14.34 -7.61
C CYS A 126 -11.43 -15.49 -6.85
N SER A 127 -11.16 -16.75 -7.22
CA SER A 127 -11.71 -17.91 -6.51
C SER A 127 -11.29 -17.94 -5.04
N LEU A 128 -10.03 -17.64 -4.75
CA LEU A 128 -9.51 -17.57 -3.39
C LEU A 128 -10.22 -16.48 -2.59
N LEU A 129 -10.30 -15.26 -3.12
CA LEU A 129 -10.88 -14.11 -2.42
C LEU A 129 -12.40 -14.23 -2.26
N LEU A 130 -13.12 -14.77 -3.26
CA LEU A 130 -14.55 -15.07 -3.12
C LEU A 130 -14.78 -16.14 -2.04
N GLY A 131 -13.90 -17.14 -1.94
CA GLY A 131 -13.93 -18.13 -0.86
C GLY A 131 -13.79 -17.47 0.52
N ASP A 132 -12.80 -16.57 0.67
CA ASP A 132 -12.52 -15.85 1.91
C ASP A 132 -13.72 -14.97 2.33
N THR A 133 -14.32 -14.22 1.40
CA THR A 133 -15.49 -13.36 1.70
C THR A 133 -16.70 -14.16 2.17
N ALA A 134 -16.91 -15.36 1.62
CA ALA A 134 -17.99 -16.25 2.06
C ALA A 134 -17.76 -16.76 3.49
N GLU A 135 -16.51 -17.02 3.88
CA GLU A 135 -16.15 -17.38 5.25
C GLU A 135 -16.25 -16.21 6.23
N GLU A 136 -15.79 -15.01 5.84
CA GLU A 136 -15.84 -13.79 6.66
C GLU A 136 -17.28 -13.35 6.97
N SER A 137 -18.22 -13.57 6.05
CA SER A 137 -19.64 -13.28 6.30
C SER A 137 -20.19 -13.97 7.57
N LYS A 138 -19.58 -15.08 8.00
CA LYS A 138 -19.95 -15.83 9.20
C LYS A 138 -19.32 -15.30 10.50
N LYS A 139 -18.29 -14.43 10.44
CA LYS A 139 -17.56 -13.88 11.61
C LYS A 139 -18.09 -12.53 12.11
N THR A 140 -19.19 -12.04 11.53
CA THR A 140 -19.59 -10.64 11.48
C THR A 140 -19.98 -9.96 12.80
N CYS A 141 -20.28 -10.68 13.89
CA CYS A 141 -20.79 -10.00 15.08
C CYS A 141 -19.70 -9.26 15.89
N ALA A 142 -18.51 -9.84 16.04
CA ALA A 142 -17.47 -9.27 16.92
C ALA A 142 -16.65 -8.15 16.24
N GLU A 143 -16.37 -8.28 14.94
CA GLU A 143 -15.59 -7.29 14.19
C GLU A 143 -16.40 -6.04 13.84
N SER A 144 -17.71 -6.21 13.61
CA SER A 144 -18.63 -5.10 13.41
C SER A 144 -18.62 -4.10 14.59
N TRP A 145 -18.56 -4.60 15.82
CA TRP A 145 -18.46 -3.76 17.01
C TRP A 145 -17.17 -2.95 17.08
N ARG A 146 -16.02 -3.54 16.70
CA ARG A 146 -14.74 -2.81 16.66
C ARG A 146 -14.76 -1.71 15.61
N SER A 147 -15.24 -2.02 14.41
CA SER A 147 -15.33 -1.06 13.32
C SER A 147 -16.31 0.08 13.67
N CYS A 148 -17.43 -0.23 14.31
CA CYS A 148 -18.38 0.75 14.83
C CYS A 148 -17.76 1.65 15.91
N LEU A 149 -17.00 1.09 16.86
CA LEU A 149 -16.31 1.85 17.90
C LEU A 149 -15.28 2.82 17.31
N VAL A 150 -14.46 2.36 16.38
CA VAL A 150 -13.47 3.20 15.69
C VAL A 150 -14.18 4.30 14.91
N ASN A 151 -15.19 3.97 14.10
CA ASN A 151 -15.97 4.98 13.38
C ASN A 151 -16.62 6.00 14.32
N THR A 152 -17.14 5.57 15.47
CA THR A 152 -17.79 6.47 16.42
C THR A 152 -16.78 7.39 17.11
N LEU A 153 -15.63 6.87 17.54
CA LEU A 153 -14.58 7.64 18.20
C LEU A 153 -13.89 8.64 17.26
N PHE A 154 -13.85 8.33 15.97
CA PHE A 154 -13.20 9.15 14.95
C PHE A 154 -14.17 9.88 14.01
N PHE A 155 -15.43 10.03 14.44
CA PHE A 155 -16.48 10.76 13.71
C PHE A 155 -16.70 10.27 12.27
N GLY A 156 -16.39 9.00 11.97
CA GLY A 156 -16.58 8.38 10.67
C GLY A 156 -15.63 8.85 9.57
N TYR A 157 -14.64 9.70 9.88
CA TYR A 157 -13.72 10.24 8.87
C TYR A 157 -12.46 9.39 8.65
N LEU A 158 -12.21 8.43 9.53
CA LEU A 158 -10.90 7.77 9.66
C LEU A 158 -11.05 6.26 9.55
N HIS A 159 -10.31 5.64 8.62
CA HIS A 159 -10.27 4.19 8.49
C HIS A 159 -9.10 3.58 9.28
N PRO A 160 -9.28 2.36 9.85
CA PRO A 160 -8.18 1.60 10.38
C PRO A 160 -7.10 1.42 9.32
N GLN A 161 -5.84 1.70 9.66
CA GLN A 161 -4.74 1.45 8.75
C GLN A 161 -4.58 -0.06 8.52
N LEU A 162 -4.63 -0.47 7.25
CA LEU A 162 -4.32 -1.84 6.84
C LEU A 162 -2.81 -1.95 6.74
N ASN A 163 -2.22 -2.68 7.69
CA ASN A 163 -0.77 -2.77 7.85
C ASN A 163 -0.16 -3.98 7.12
N HIS A 164 -1.01 -4.83 6.53
CA HIS A 164 -0.57 -6.01 5.81
C HIS A 164 -0.94 -5.90 4.34
N PRO A 165 0.01 -6.23 3.44
CA PRO A 165 -0.26 -6.28 2.02
C PRO A 165 -1.46 -7.19 1.67
N ALA A 166 -1.61 -8.32 2.37
CA ALA A 166 -2.74 -9.22 2.17
C ALA A 166 -4.08 -8.56 2.54
N ASP A 167 -4.15 -7.90 3.70
CA ASP A 167 -5.36 -7.18 4.13
C ASP A 167 -5.70 -6.04 3.18
N PHE A 168 -4.68 -5.37 2.64
CA PHE A 168 -4.85 -4.36 1.62
C PHE A 168 -5.43 -4.92 0.31
N ILE A 169 -4.89 -6.05 -0.18
CA ILE A 169 -5.41 -6.72 -1.38
C ILE A 169 -6.85 -7.18 -1.15
N ARG A 170 -7.14 -7.76 0.03
CA ARG A 170 -8.50 -8.14 0.45
C ARG A 170 -9.44 -6.95 0.51
N ASP A 171 -9.02 -5.83 1.08
CA ASP A 171 -9.83 -4.61 1.13
C ASP A 171 -10.15 -4.07 -0.27
N GLN A 172 -9.14 -3.96 -1.15
CA GLN A 172 -9.37 -3.59 -2.55
C GLN A 172 -10.35 -4.55 -3.23
N PHE A 173 -10.25 -5.85 -2.94
CA PHE A 173 -11.13 -6.86 -3.50
C PHE A 173 -12.55 -6.70 -2.98
N ASN A 174 -12.72 -6.58 -1.67
CA ASN A 174 -14.01 -6.49 -0.99
C ASN A 174 -14.83 -5.30 -1.47
N ARG A 175 -14.16 -4.17 -1.79
CA ARG A 175 -14.80 -3.00 -2.41
C ARG A 175 -15.45 -3.31 -3.75
N VAL A 176 -14.90 -4.25 -4.52
CA VAL A 176 -15.42 -4.64 -5.84
C VAL A 176 -16.09 -6.01 -5.86
N ALA A 177 -16.03 -6.78 -4.78
CA ALA A 177 -16.43 -8.19 -4.75
C ALA A 177 -17.88 -8.41 -5.23
N HIS A 178 -18.79 -7.50 -4.87
CA HIS A 178 -20.19 -7.55 -5.30
C HIS A 178 -20.39 -7.34 -6.81
N SER A 179 -19.45 -6.67 -7.47
CA SER A 179 -19.46 -6.42 -8.92
C SER A 179 -18.86 -7.61 -9.71
N ILE A 180 -18.07 -8.47 -9.06
CA ILE A 180 -17.37 -9.58 -9.70
C ILE A 180 -18.39 -10.69 -10.01
N PRO A 181 -18.59 -11.05 -11.30
CA PRO A 181 -19.46 -12.15 -11.66
C PRO A 181 -18.85 -13.49 -11.21
N THR A 182 -19.72 -14.42 -10.81
CA THR A 182 -19.31 -15.80 -10.47
C THR A 182 -18.90 -16.62 -11.69
N GLU A 183 -19.24 -16.16 -12.88
CA GLU A 183 -18.86 -16.79 -14.15
C GLU A 183 -17.46 -16.35 -14.62
N VAL A 184 -16.83 -17.18 -15.45
CA VAL A 184 -15.51 -16.88 -16.03
C VAL A 184 -15.62 -15.68 -16.98
N VAL A 185 -15.15 -14.52 -16.53
CA VAL A 185 -15.15 -13.27 -17.32
C VAL A 185 -13.73 -12.82 -17.63
N THR A 186 -13.52 -12.38 -18.87
CA THR A 186 -12.23 -11.82 -19.32
C THR A 186 -11.86 -10.56 -18.53
N PRO A 187 -10.58 -10.35 -18.17
CA PRO A 187 -10.15 -9.20 -17.36
C PRO A 187 -10.63 -7.83 -17.87
N GLN A 188 -10.62 -7.61 -19.19
CA GLN A 188 -11.08 -6.35 -19.80
C GLN A 188 -12.57 -6.08 -19.56
N LYS A 189 -13.42 -7.11 -19.68
CA LYS A 189 -14.86 -6.99 -19.39
C LYS A 189 -15.10 -6.73 -17.90
N LEU A 190 -14.32 -7.38 -17.04
CA LEU A 190 -14.39 -7.17 -15.59
C LEU A 190 -14.01 -5.73 -15.21
N ARG A 191 -12.87 -5.23 -15.72
CA ARG A 191 -12.44 -3.83 -15.57
C ARG A 191 -13.54 -2.86 -15.99
N LYS A 192 -14.11 -3.07 -17.19
CA LYS A 192 -15.17 -2.21 -17.73
C LYS A 192 -16.41 -2.24 -16.84
N LYS A 193 -16.79 -3.41 -16.30
CA LYS A 193 -17.92 -3.55 -15.39
C LYS A 193 -17.70 -2.78 -14.08
N ILE A 194 -16.54 -2.98 -13.43
CA ILE A 194 -16.16 -2.26 -12.19
C ILE A 194 -16.20 -0.74 -12.43
N LYS A 195 -15.61 -0.29 -13.55
CA LYS A 195 -15.60 1.13 -13.91
C LYS A 195 -16.99 1.69 -14.19
N ASN A 196 -17.86 0.91 -14.83
CA ASN A 196 -19.25 1.31 -15.09
C ASN A 196 -20.09 1.44 -13.81
N GLU A 197 -19.73 0.70 -12.75
CA GLU A 197 -20.34 0.82 -11.42
C GLU A 197 -19.77 1.98 -10.59
N GLY A 198 -18.84 2.77 -11.16
CA GLY A 198 -18.19 3.89 -10.47
C GLY A 198 -17.20 3.47 -9.39
N LEU A 199 -16.80 2.20 -9.39
CA LEU A 199 -15.88 1.65 -8.40
C LEU A 199 -14.42 1.81 -8.86
N PRO A 200 -13.47 2.03 -7.94
CA PRO A 200 -12.05 2.04 -8.27
C PRO A 200 -11.61 0.63 -8.68
N VAL A 201 -10.91 0.52 -9.80
CA VAL A 201 -10.36 -0.76 -10.28
C VAL A 201 -9.13 -1.12 -9.43
N PRO A 202 -9.12 -2.29 -8.75
CA PRO A 202 -7.94 -2.73 -8.00
C PRO A 202 -6.69 -2.80 -8.87
N ASN A 203 -5.52 -2.54 -8.28
CA ASN A 203 -4.26 -2.42 -9.02
C ASN A 203 -3.89 -3.74 -9.74
N TYR A 204 -4.28 -4.88 -9.15
CA TYR A 204 -4.08 -6.21 -9.74
C TYR A 204 -5.10 -6.60 -10.81
N PHE A 205 -6.02 -5.69 -11.15
CA PHE A 205 -6.88 -5.81 -12.32
C PHE A 205 -6.55 -4.78 -13.40
N LEU A 206 -5.56 -3.90 -13.23
CA LEU A 206 -5.15 -2.92 -14.25
C LEU A 206 -4.56 -3.60 -15.50
N ASP A 207 -4.37 -2.81 -16.56
CA ASP A 207 -3.74 -3.30 -17.79
C ASP A 207 -2.27 -3.70 -17.53
N PRO A 208 -1.75 -4.74 -18.21
CA PRO A 208 -0.34 -5.15 -18.07
C PRO A 208 0.69 -4.05 -18.35
N GLU A 209 0.31 -3.10 -19.19
CA GLU A 209 1.16 -1.95 -19.56
C GLU A 209 1.09 -0.81 -18.55
N ASP A 210 0.18 -0.87 -17.57
CA ASP A 210 0.09 0.16 -16.54
C ASP A 210 1.23 -0.04 -15.53
N HIS A 211 2.10 0.97 -15.38
CA HIS A 211 3.16 1.01 -14.38
C HIS A 211 2.67 0.83 -12.93
N LYS A 212 1.37 1.08 -12.67
CA LYS A 212 0.73 0.84 -11.36
C LYS A 212 0.18 -0.57 -11.20
N GLN A 213 0.22 -1.39 -12.26
CA GLN A 213 -0.31 -2.74 -12.21
C GLN A 213 0.49 -3.59 -11.23
N PHE A 214 -0.25 -4.27 -10.36
CA PHE A 214 0.32 -5.22 -9.45
C PHE A 214 0.12 -6.64 -10.01
N PRO A 215 1.18 -7.43 -10.28
CA PRO A 215 1.00 -8.72 -10.93
C PRO A 215 0.09 -9.65 -10.10
N PRO A 216 -0.96 -10.24 -10.70
CA PRO A 216 -1.99 -10.98 -9.97
C PRO A 216 -1.47 -12.24 -9.27
N HIS A 217 -0.40 -12.84 -9.82
CA HIS A 217 0.24 -14.01 -9.20
C HIS A 217 0.96 -13.60 -7.91
N ILE A 218 1.59 -12.42 -7.85
CA ILE A 218 2.21 -11.90 -6.63
C ILE A 218 1.12 -11.64 -5.58
N ALA A 219 -0.01 -11.03 -5.97
CA ALA A 219 -1.14 -10.82 -5.07
C ALA A 219 -1.67 -12.13 -4.46
N LEU A 220 -1.80 -13.16 -5.30
CA LEU A 220 -2.21 -14.50 -4.89
C LEU A 220 -1.23 -15.09 -3.86
N LEU A 221 0.07 -15.05 -4.14
CA LEU A 221 1.10 -15.55 -3.24
C LEU A 221 1.09 -14.81 -1.90
N VAL A 222 0.96 -13.48 -1.92
CA VAL A 222 0.90 -12.65 -0.71
C VAL A 222 -0.29 -13.02 0.19
N ILE A 223 -1.47 -13.26 -0.37
CA ILE A 223 -2.65 -13.70 0.40
C ILE A 223 -2.44 -15.09 0.98
N LEU A 224 -1.91 -16.02 0.18
CA LEU A 224 -1.71 -17.40 0.61
C LEU A 224 -0.67 -17.53 1.73
N GLN A 225 0.39 -16.70 1.71
CA GLN A 225 1.40 -16.64 2.77
C GLN A 225 0.90 -16.03 4.08
N ASP A 226 -0.29 -15.40 4.11
CA ASP A 226 -0.83 -14.76 5.31
C ASP A 226 -1.44 -15.78 6.29
N GLY A 227 -1.92 -16.94 5.79
CA GLY A 227 -2.65 -17.95 6.58
C GLY A 227 -1.84 -18.70 7.65
N GLU A 228 -0.51 -18.60 7.67
CA GLU A 228 0.35 -19.37 8.59
C GLU A 228 0.67 -18.68 9.93
N LYS A 229 0.08 -17.52 10.20
CA LYS A 229 0.66 -16.56 11.17
C LYS A 229 -0.04 -16.46 12.52
N GLU A 230 -0.54 -17.55 13.10
CA GLU A 230 -1.01 -17.51 14.51
C GLU A 230 0.14 -17.18 15.48
N SER A 231 1.33 -17.76 15.30
CA SER A 231 2.49 -17.46 16.17
C SER A 231 3.05 -16.05 15.96
N ARG A 232 2.98 -15.51 14.73
CA ARG A 232 3.41 -14.13 14.44
C ARG A 232 2.40 -13.10 14.92
N HIS A 233 1.18 -13.48 15.29
CA HIS A 233 0.16 -12.54 15.75
C HIS A 233 0.57 -11.83 17.06
N LEU A 234 1.23 -12.54 17.99
CA LEU A 234 1.70 -11.95 19.24
C LEU A 234 2.85 -10.97 19.02
N GLU A 235 3.86 -11.38 18.24
CA GLU A 235 4.99 -10.51 17.89
C GLU A 235 4.48 -9.26 17.14
N ARG A 236 3.52 -9.45 16.22
CA ARG A 236 2.83 -8.38 15.49
C ARG A 236 2.08 -7.42 16.40
N LEU A 237 1.35 -7.95 17.39
CA LEU A 237 0.62 -7.13 18.36
C LEU A 237 1.60 -6.31 19.21
N LEU A 238 2.71 -6.91 19.64
CA LEU A 238 3.75 -6.22 20.38
C LEU A 238 4.41 -5.11 19.54
N TYR A 239 4.81 -5.39 18.30
CA TYR A 239 5.33 -4.34 17.40
C TYR A 239 4.32 -3.22 17.21
N ARG A 240 3.04 -3.55 16.99
CA ARG A 240 2.00 -2.53 16.83
C ARG A 240 1.87 -1.64 18.06
N ILE A 241 1.91 -2.22 19.26
CA ILE A 241 1.88 -1.47 20.53
C ILE A 241 3.12 -0.59 20.66
N VAL A 242 4.33 -1.12 20.38
CA VAL A 242 5.58 -0.38 20.49
C VAL A 242 5.60 0.81 19.53
N PHE A 243 5.29 0.59 18.25
CA PHE A 243 5.24 1.67 17.26
C PHE A 243 4.09 2.65 17.53
N SER A 244 2.94 2.17 18.02
CA SER A 244 1.84 3.02 18.48
C SER A 244 2.26 3.91 19.65
N LEU A 245 2.96 3.36 20.64
CA LEU A 245 3.49 4.13 21.76
C LEU A 245 4.52 5.16 21.29
N PHE A 246 5.41 4.75 20.38
CA PHE A 246 6.41 5.65 19.79
C PHE A 246 5.77 6.81 19.02
N ALA A 247 4.80 6.52 18.14
CA ALA A 247 4.07 7.53 17.40
C ALA A 247 3.32 8.48 18.34
N PHE A 248 2.68 7.95 19.40
CA PHE A 248 2.00 8.75 20.42
C PHE A 248 2.96 9.68 21.17
N LEU A 249 4.13 9.18 21.57
CA LEU A 249 5.17 9.99 22.19
C LEU A 249 5.69 11.07 21.24
N ALA A 250 5.88 10.75 19.96
CA ALA A 250 6.28 11.72 18.95
C ALA A 250 5.24 12.84 18.77
N VAL A 251 3.95 12.51 18.76
CA VAL A 251 2.86 13.49 18.76
C VAL A 251 2.94 14.42 19.98
N ILE A 252 3.08 13.85 21.19
CA ILE A 252 3.16 14.63 22.42
C ILE A 252 4.37 15.55 22.41
N LEU A 253 5.55 15.03 22.05
CA LEU A 253 6.78 15.81 22.01
C LEU A 253 6.64 16.99 21.03
N ARG A 254 6.05 16.74 19.85
CA ARG A 254 5.82 17.79 18.86
C ARG A 254 4.82 18.84 19.36
N MET A 255 3.76 18.42 20.04
CA MET A 255 2.80 19.34 20.67
C MET A 255 3.45 20.20 21.76
N VAL A 256 4.28 19.60 22.62
CA VAL A 256 5.04 20.33 23.64
C VAL A 256 6.00 21.35 23.00
N LEU A 257 6.74 20.96 21.97
CA LEU A 257 7.72 21.85 21.34
C LEU A 257 7.06 22.99 20.55
N GLU A 258 6.08 22.68 19.70
CA GLU A 258 5.49 23.68 18.80
C GLU A 258 4.47 24.57 19.51
N VAL A 259 3.63 24.01 20.39
CA VAL A 259 2.53 24.74 21.03
C VAL A 259 2.98 25.32 22.37
N ILE A 260 3.40 24.46 23.30
CA ILE A 260 3.79 24.91 24.64
C ILE A 260 5.10 25.69 24.58
N GLY A 261 6.05 25.26 23.75
CA GLY A 261 7.31 25.96 23.50
C GLY A 261 7.08 27.33 22.86
N GLY A 262 6.16 27.44 21.88
CA GLY A 262 5.80 28.72 21.27
C GLY A 262 5.20 29.71 22.27
N ALA A 263 4.22 29.27 23.07
CA ALA A 263 3.63 30.10 24.13
C ALA A 263 4.66 30.50 25.19
N GLY A 264 5.48 29.53 25.63
CA GLY A 264 6.53 29.72 26.62
C GLY A 264 7.63 30.67 26.15
N ALA A 265 7.99 30.66 24.87
CA ALA A 265 8.98 31.57 24.28
C ALA A 265 8.52 33.03 24.35
N ILE A 266 7.24 33.32 24.08
CA ILE A 266 6.68 34.67 24.22
C ILE A 266 6.66 35.10 25.70
N TRP A 267 6.19 34.20 26.59
CA TRP A 267 6.11 34.49 28.01
C TRP A 267 7.50 34.73 28.64
N GLY A 268 8.45 33.83 28.42
CA GLY A 268 9.81 33.92 28.95
C GLY A 268 10.64 35.00 28.25
N GLY A 269 10.49 35.17 26.93
CA GLY A 269 11.16 36.22 26.18
C GLY A 269 10.78 37.62 26.69
N SER A 270 9.50 37.84 27.00
CA SER A 270 9.05 39.12 27.56
C SER A 270 9.73 39.48 28.89
N GLU A 271 10.15 38.49 29.68
CA GLU A 271 10.89 38.68 30.92
C GLU A 271 12.37 38.98 30.67
N VAL A 272 13.02 38.21 29.79
CA VAL A 272 14.43 38.41 29.43
C VAL A 272 14.66 39.79 28.82
N PHE A 273 13.74 40.27 27.99
CA PHE A 273 13.81 41.60 27.39
C PHE A 273 13.28 42.72 28.29
N THR A 274 12.92 42.43 29.55
CA THR A 274 12.37 43.40 30.52
C THR A 274 11.10 44.12 30.03
N LEU A 275 10.40 43.56 29.03
CA LEU A 275 9.15 44.10 28.51
C LEU A 275 7.96 43.82 29.44
N ARG A 276 8.09 42.80 30.29
CA ARG A 276 7.09 42.40 31.28
C ARG A 276 7.42 42.99 32.65
N HIS A 277 6.51 43.79 33.19
CA HIS A 277 6.52 44.37 34.53
C HIS A 277 5.16 44.17 35.21
N ASP A 278 5.05 44.48 36.51
CA ASP A 278 3.82 44.18 37.29
C ASP A 278 2.55 44.81 36.71
N GLY A 279 2.67 46.03 36.15
CA GLY A 279 1.55 46.71 35.49
C GLY A 279 1.07 46.10 34.16
N ASN A 280 1.86 45.28 33.46
CA ASN A 280 1.48 44.73 32.14
C ASN A 280 1.59 43.20 32.03
N LYS A 281 1.87 42.50 33.14
CA LYS A 281 1.99 41.04 33.19
C LYS A 281 0.79 40.31 32.60
N GLU A 282 -0.41 40.84 32.84
CA GLU A 282 -1.65 40.25 32.34
C GLU A 282 -1.77 40.31 30.81
N LEU A 283 -1.32 41.42 30.20
CA LEU A 283 -1.30 41.57 28.74
C LEU A 283 -0.37 40.54 28.09
N TRP A 284 0.83 40.36 28.63
CA TRP A 284 1.77 39.35 28.14
C TRP A 284 1.26 37.92 28.34
N ARG A 285 0.42 37.68 29.35
CA ARG A 285 -0.24 36.39 29.58
C ARG A 285 -1.20 36.08 28.44
N TRP A 286 -2.10 37.02 28.14
CA TRP A 286 -3.03 36.87 27.02
C TRP A 286 -2.33 36.77 25.68
N LEU A 287 -1.26 37.53 25.46
CA LEU A 287 -0.49 37.44 24.22
C LEU A 287 0.19 36.06 24.07
N SER A 288 0.78 35.54 25.14
CA SER A 288 1.35 34.19 25.16
C SER A 288 0.29 33.12 24.89
N VAL A 289 -0.88 33.21 25.52
CA VAL A 289 -2.02 32.31 25.27
C VAL A 289 -2.49 32.39 23.81
N PHE A 290 -2.62 33.61 23.27
CA PHE A 290 -3.05 33.83 21.88
C PHE A 290 -2.06 33.20 20.89
N VAL A 291 -0.75 33.41 21.08
CA VAL A 291 0.28 32.76 20.26
C VAL A 291 0.23 31.25 20.43
N GLY A 292 0.01 30.75 21.64
CA GLY A 292 -0.20 29.33 21.91
C GLY A 292 -1.39 28.75 21.12
N VAL A 293 -2.52 29.46 21.06
CA VAL A 293 -3.70 29.06 20.27
C VAL A 293 -3.39 29.04 18.78
N LEU A 294 -2.66 30.05 18.25
CA LEU A 294 -2.24 30.05 16.85
C LEU A 294 -1.30 28.89 16.52
N CYS A 295 -0.33 28.61 17.40
CA CYS A 295 0.54 27.43 17.26
C CYS A 295 -0.27 26.13 17.31
N LEU A 296 -1.30 26.04 18.16
CA LEU A 296 -2.17 24.88 18.26
C LEU A 296 -3.01 24.68 16.99
N LEU A 297 -3.59 25.75 16.45
CA LEU A 297 -4.32 25.71 15.18
C LEU A 297 -3.39 25.26 14.05
N ARG A 298 -2.18 25.83 13.97
CA ARG A 298 -1.17 25.39 13.01
C ARG A 298 -0.83 23.91 13.19
N PHE A 299 -0.59 23.48 14.43
CA PHE A 299 -0.31 22.09 14.75
C PHE A 299 -1.41 21.18 14.20
N PHE A 300 -2.69 21.48 14.46
CA PHE A 300 -3.81 20.72 13.91
C PHE A 300 -3.86 20.75 12.38
N THR A 301 -3.60 21.88 11.72
CA THR A 301 -3.62 21.94 10.25
C THR A 301 -2.50 21.15 9.59
N VAL A 302 -1.29 21.16 10.17
CA VAL A 302 -0.13 20.39 9.67
C VAL A 302 -0.25 18.91 9.99
N THR A 303 -0.90 18.61 11.10
CA THR A 303 -1.16 17.26 11.61
C THR A 303 -2.35 16.59 10.94
N ALA A 304 -3.30 17.38 10.44
CA ALA A 304 -4.50 16.87 9.82
C ALA A 304 -4.10 15.88 8.71
N PRO A 305 -4.73 14.69 8.68
CA PRO A 305 -4.40 13.70 7.68
C PRO A 305 -4.64 14.30 6.30
N GLN A 306 -3.56 14.49 5.54
CA GLN A 306 -3.66 14.90 4.15
C GLN A 306 -4.36 13.81 3.35
N GLN A 307 -5.14 14.22 2.34
CA GLN A 307 -5.73 13.29 1.39
C GLN A 307 -4.62 12.46 0.75
N GLU A 308 -4.89 11.16 0.53
CA GLU A 308 -3.97 10.29 -0.20
C GLU A 308 -3.76 10.90 -1.60
N ASP A 309 -2.58 11.46 -1.87
CA ASP A 309 -2.22 11.85 -3.23
C ASP A 309 -2.20 10.57 -4.10
N GLU A 310 -2.88 10.63 -5.25
CA GLU A 310 -2.98 9.54 -6.24
C GLU A 310 -1.62 9.26 -6.91
N GLY A 311 -0.65 8.77 -6.14
CA GLY A 311 0.71 8.55 -6.62
C GLY A 311 1.78 8.47 -5.55
N ASP A 312 1.43 8.56 -4.25
CA ASP A 312 2.43 8.37 -3.21
C ASP A 312 3.07 6.97 -3.35
N ILE A 313 4.40 6.93 -3.39
CA ILE A 313 5.24 5.77 -3.72
C ILE A 313 5.07 4.64 -2.69
N LEU A 314 4.58 4.98 -1.50
CA LEU A 314 4.19 4.00 -0.47
C LEU A 314 2.93 3.21 -0.85
N GLY A 315 2.19 3.74 -1.83
CA GLY A 315 0.87 3.31 -2.18
C GLY A 315 -0.07 3.30 -0.97
N PRO A 316 -1.27 2.76 -1.17
CA PRO A 316 -2.18 2.44 -0.07
C PRO A 316 -1.68 1.32 0.87
N ALA A 317 -0.46 0.80 0.72
CA ALA A 317 0.17 -0.06 1.72
C ALA A 317 0.72 0.74 2.92
N GLY A 318 0.91 2.06 2.76
CA GLY A 318 1.36 2.96 3.82
C GLY A 318 2.78 2.65 4.33
N PRO A 319 3.19 3.25 5.46
CA PRO A 319 4.57 3.15 5.96
C PRO A 319 5.00 1.72 6.36
N TRP A 320 4.09 0.74 6.31
CA TRP A 320 4.35 -0.64 6.71
C TRP A 320 4.97 -1.50 5.62
N SER A 321 4.96 -1.08 4.36
CA SER A 321 5.72 -1.75 3.30
C SER A 321 7.21 -1.39 3.33
N LEU A 322 7.57 -0.29 4.00
CA LEU A 322 8.93 0.24 3.99
C LEU A 322 9.90 -0.53 4.89
N ARG A 323 11.21 -0.38 4.66
CA ARG A 323 12.24 -0.89 5.59
C ARG A 323 12.16 -0.15 6.93
N LEU A 324 12.43 -0.85 8.04
CA LEU A 324 12.37 -0.31 9.40
C LEU A 324 12.95 1.12 9.59
N PRO A 325 14.14 1.49 9.08
CA PRO A 325 14.65 2.85 9.23
C PRO A 325 13.77 3.90 8.54
N VAL A 326 13.22 3.57 7.36
CA VAL A 326 12.31 4.47 6.63
C VAL A 326 10.96 4.57 7.35
N ARG A 327 10.50 3.47 7.99
CA ARG A 327 9.29 3.51 8.84
C ARG A 327 9.45 4.48 10.01
N LEU A 328 10.57 4.39 10.73
CA LEU A 328 10.84 5.28 11.87
C LEU A 328 10.90 6.74 11.45
N ARG A 329 11.51 7.03 10.29
CA ARG A 329 11.52 8.37 9.71
C ARG A 329 10.12 8.86 9.37
N ALA A 330 9.32 8.05 8.68
CA ALA A 330 7.95 8.40 8.33
C ALA A 330 7.08 8.65 9.58
N VAL A 331 7.24 7.84 10.63
CA VAL A 331 6.54 8.05 11.91
C VAL A 331 7.00 9.33 12.61
N ALA A 332 8.29 9.67 12.53
CA ALA A 332 8.80 10.91 13.13
C ALA A 332 8.32 12.16 12.38
N GLU A 333 8.28 12.11 11.05
CA GLU A 333 7.85 13.22 10.20
C GLU A 333 6.32 13.41 10.25
N HIS A 334 5.58 12.30 10.27
CA HIS A 334 4.12 12.23 10.14
C HIS A 334 3.47 11.24 11.13
N PRO A 335 3.53 11.52 12.45
CA PRO A 335 3.12 10.55 13.47
C PRO A 335 1.61 10.25 13.47
N PHE A 336 0.79 11.15 12.92
CA PHE A 336 -0.66 10.95 12.85
C PHE A 336 -1.09 10.00 11.73
N HIS A 337 -0.37 10.00 10.61
CA HIS A 337 -0.59 9.06 9.50
C HIS A 337 -0.35 7.59 9.90
N TYR A 338 0.27 7.35 11.04
CA TYR A 338 0.43 6.01 11.62
C TYR A 338 -0.89 5.46 12.21
N PHE A 339 -1.71 6.32 12.80
CA PHE A 339 -2.94 5.89 13.47
C PHE A 339 -4.13 5.89 12.55
N VAL A 340 -4.12 6.83 11.62
CA VAL A 340 -5.30 7.32 10.94
C VAL A 340 -4.95 7.56 9.48
N ARG A 341 -5.77 7.02 8.59
CA ARG A 341 -5.79 7.46 7.19
C ARG A 341 -7.07 8.26 6.92
N ALA A 342 -6.92 9.29 6.10
CA ALA A 342 -8.07 9.96 5.50
C ALA A 342 -8.82 8.95 4.62
N LEU A 343 -10.15 9.03 4.62
CA LEU A 343 -10.94 8.34 3.61
C LEU A 343 -10.49 8.81 2.22
N PRO A 344 -10.36 7.90 1.24
CA PRO A 344 -10.29 8.33 -0.15
C PRO A 344 -11.52 9.20 -0.43
N PRO A 345 -11.40 10.26 -1.24
CA PRO A 345 -12.55 11.07 -1.61
C PRO A 345 -13.61 10.10 -2.12
N SER A 346 -14.76 10.10 -1.45
CA SER A 346 -15.90 9.33 -1.94
C SER A 346 -16.10 9.83 -3.37
N ALA A 347 -16.20 8.90 -4.33
CA ALA A 347 -16.63 9.20 -5.69
C ALA A 347 -18.11 9.65 -5.63
N LEU A 348 -18.37 10.74 -4.92
CA LEU A 348 -19.67 11.26 -4.62
C LEU A 348 -20.01 12.18 -5.79
N ASN A 349 -20.69 11.56 -6.76
CA ASN A 349 -21.48 12.17 -7.81
C ASN A 349 -20.71 13.13 -8.74
N LYS A 350 -20.10 12.57 -9.78
CA LYS A 350 -20.06 13.21 -11.10
C LYS A 350 -21.14 12.61 -11.98
#